data_AF-A0A2D9XJG1-F1
#
_entry.id   AF-A0A2D9XJG1-F1
#
_cell.length_a   1.000
_cell.length_b   1.000
_cell.length_c   1.000
_cell.angle_alpha   90.00
_cell.angle_beta   90.00
_cell.angle_gamma   90.00
#
_symmetry.space_group_name_H-M   'P 1'
#
loop_
_entity.id
_entity.type
_entity.pdbx_description
1 polymer ?
#
loop_
_entity_poly.entity_id
_entity_poly.type
_entity_poly.pdbx_seq_one_letter_code
_entity_poly.pdbx_strand_id
1 'polypeptide(L)'
;QFNIEIIPTGTNIIYILILAVICTAFAFSASIEIMKKITPFTVNLSVNLEPIYAIILALLIFGENEKMSTEFYFGATIIIFSILVNTFVKRKKKVTQNN
;
A
#
# COMPACT_ATOMS: atom_id res chain seq x y z
N GLN A 1 6.13 -34.99 -2.12
CA GLN A 1 6.48 -34.80 -3.54
C GLN A 1 6.60 -33.30 -3.79
N PHE A 2 7.70 -32.82 -4.38
CA PHE A 2 7.82 -31.42 -4.81
C PHE A 2 6.96 -31.22 -6.06
N ASN A 3 6.00 -30.28 -6.00
CA ASN A 3 5.07 -30.01 -7.10
C ASN A 3 5.77 -29.10 -8.13
N ILE A 4 6.00 -29.61 -9.34
CA ILE A 4 6.74 -28.91 -10.41
C ILE A 4 5.95 -27.71 -10.98
N GLU A 5 4.65 -27.62 -10.71
CA GLU A 5 3.77 -26.50 -11.13
C GLU A 5 4.16 -25.14 -10.53
N ILE A 6 5.00 -25.10 -9.49
CA ILE A 6 5.43 -23.85 -8.86
C ILE A 6 6.51 -23.15 -9.71
N ILE A 7 7.15 -23.85 -10.65
CA ILE A 7 8.18 -23.26 -11.51
C ILE A 7 7.47 -22.47 -12.62
N PRO A 8 7.53 -21.13 -12.61
CA PRO A 8 6.94 -20.34 -13.68
C PRO A 8 7.67 -20.67 -14.99
N THR A 9 6.92 -21.00 -16.05
CA THR A 9 7.47 -21.32 -17.37
C THR A 9 6.98 -20.32 -18.42
N GLY A 10 7.73 -20.17 -19.51
CA GLY A 10 7.38 -19.29 -20.63
C GLY A 10 7.37 -17.80 -20.27
N THR A 11 6.32 -17.10 -20.68
CA THR A 11 6.18 -15.63 -20.51
C THR A 11 5.97 -15.20 -19.05
N ASN A 12 5.59 -16.12 -18.16
CA ASN A 12 5.42 -15.81 -16.73
C ASN A 12 6.73 -15.38 -16.07
N ILE A 13 7.86 -15.97 -16.49
CA ILE A 13 9.20 -15.54 -16.04
C ILE A 13 9.45 -14.07 -16.42
N ILE A 14 9.04 -13.67 -17.62
CA ILE A 14 9.23 -12.30 -18.11
C ILE A 14 8.41 -11.32 -17.27
N TYR A 15 7.14 -11.64 -16.98
CA TYR A 15 6.32 -10.79 -16.11
C TYR A 15 6.84 -10.70 -14.68
N ILE A 16 7.32 -11.81 -14.11
CA ILE A 16 7.94 -11.81 -12.78
C ILE A 16 9.22 -10.97 -12.78
N LEU A 17 10.04 -11.07 -13.82
CA LEU A 17 11.25 -10.26 -13.96
C LEU A 17 10.92 -8.76 -14.06
N ILE A 18 9.92 -8.39 -14.87
CA ILE A 18 9.47 -7.00 -15.00
C ILE A 18 8.96 -6.47 -13.65
N LEU A 19 8.10 -7.23 -12.96
CA LEU A 19 7.59 -6.84 -11.65
C LEU A 19 8.72 -6.70 -10.62
N ALA A 20 9.62 -7.68 -10.55
CA ALA A 20 10.72 -7.67 -9.59
C ALA A 20 11.70 -6.50 -9.82
N VAL A 21 12.03 -6.19 -11.08
CA VAL A 21 12.96 -5.10 -11.38
C VAL A 21 12.30 -3.74 -11.21
N ILE A 22 11.12 -3.52 -11.81
CA ILE A 22 10.48 -2.21 -11.85
C ILE A 22 9.76 -1.92 -10.53
N CYS A 23 8.84 -2.80 -10.13
CA CYS A 23 7.96 -2.57 -8.99
C CYS A 23 8.68 -2.81 -7.65
N THR A 24 9.68 -3.70 -7.61
CA THR A 24 10.42 -3.97 -6.35
C THR A 24 11.76 -3.25 -6.31
N ALA A 25 12.73 -3.61 -7.16
CA ALA A 25 14.10 -3.12 -7.03
C ALA A 25 14.21 -1.60 -7.28
N PHE A 26 13.63 -1.10 -8.37
CA PHE A 26 13.68 0.32 -8.72
C PHE A 26 12.85 1.18 -7.75
N ALA A 27 11.60 0.81 -7.47
CA ALA A 27 10.75 1.56 -6.54
C ALA A 27 11.35 1.63 -5.13
N PHE A 28 11.95 0.54 -4.64
CA PHE A 28 12.64 0.52 -3.36
C PHE A 28 13.89 1.40 -3.35
N SER A 29 14.71 1.35 -4.41
CA SER A 29 15.87 2.23 -4.56
C SER A 29 15.47 3.70 -4.56
N ALA A 30 14.42 4.06 -5.31
CA ALA A 30 13.85 5.40 -5.30
C ALA A 30 13.34 5.80 -3.91
N SER A 31 12.70 4.89 -3.17
CA SER A 31 12.24 5.13 -1.80
C SER A 31 13.40 5.49 -0.86
N ILE A 32 14.56 4.81 -0.97
CA ILE A 32 15.76 5.14 -0.20
C ILE A 32 16.29 6.53 -0.55
N GLU A 33 16.30 6.90 -1.84
CA GLU A 33 16.74 8.23 -2.26
C GLU A 33 15.79 9.33 -1.74
N ILE A 34 14.49 9.06 -1.72
CA ILE A 34 13.49 9.97 -1.14
C ILE A 34 13.73 10.16 0.36
N MET A 35 14.12 9.11 1.10
CA MET A 35 14.46 9.21 2.52
C MET A 35 15.66 10.13 2.79
N LYS A 36 16.49 10.44 1.79
CA LYS A 36 17.56 11.46 1.92
C LYS A 36 17.03 12.90 1.87
N LYS A 37 15.85 13.12 1.26
CA LYS A 37 15.24 14.44 1.07
C LYS A 37 14.08 14.72 2.03
N ILE A 38 13.38 13.69 2.49
CA ILE A 38 12.32 13.78 3.49
C ILE A 38 12.54 12.76 4.61
N THR A 39 12.09 13.07 5.82
CA THR A 39 12.40 12.21 6.98
C THR A 39 11.89 10.76 6.77
N PRO A 40 12.63 9.74 7.23
CA PRO A 40 12.20 8.33 7.17
C PRO A 40 10.81 8.10 7.78
N PHE A 41 10.45 8.89 8.79
CA PHE A 41 9.10 8.88 9.38
C PHE A 41 8.02 9.24 8.35
N THR A 42 8.23 10.27 7.54
CA THR A 42 7.26 10.71 6.53
C THR A 42 7.11 9.65 5.44
N VAL A 43 8.22 9.06 4.99
CA VAL A 43 8.19 7.98 3.98
C VAL A 43 7.43 6.77 4.51
N ASN A 44 7.72 6.33 5.74
CA ASN A 44 7.03 5.20 6.35
C ASN A 44 5.53 5.49 6.59
N LEU A 45 5.18 6.73 6.96
CA LEU A 45 3.78 7.14 7.05
C LEU A 45 3.07 7.04 5.70
N SER A 46 3.69 7.51 4.62
CA SER A 46 3.13 7.41 3.26
C SER A 46 2.92 5.96 2.79
N VAL A 47 3.84 5.04 3.12
CA VAL A 47 3.65 3.60 2.83
C VAL A 47 2.49 3.02 3.65
N ASN A 48 2.36 3.37 4.93
CA ASN A 48 1.23 2.92 5.75
C ASN A 48 -0.13 3.47 5.25
N LEU A 49 -0.15 4.48 4.37
CA LEU A 49 -1.35 4.99 3.72
C LEU A 49 -1.74 4.23 2.44
N GLU A 50 -0.96 3.23 2.04
CA GLU A 50 -1.26 2.34 0.90
C GLU A 50 -2.72 1.84 0.90
N PRO A 51 -3.31 1.41 2.03
CA PRO A 51 -4.70 0.97 2.01
C PRO A 51 -5.71 2.10 1.70
N ILE A 52 -5.43 3.36 2.09
CA ILE A 52 -6.31 4.49 1.77
C ILE A 52 -6.26 4.80 0.28
N TYR A 53 -5.05 4.86 -0.30
CA TYR A 53 -4.91 5.13 -1.72
C TYR A 53 -5.54 4.01 -2.57
N ALA A 54 -5.41 2.75 -2.13
CA ALA A 54 -6.07 1.62 -2.78
C ALA A 54 -7.60 1.75 -2.77
N ILE A 55 -8.22 2.15 -1.65
CA ILE A 55 -9.67 2.36 -1.56
C ILE A 55 -10.11 3.52 -2.46
N ILE A 56 -9.39 4.65 -2.43
CA ILE A 56 -9.72 5.81 -3.28
C ILE A 56 -9.61 5.41 -4.76
N LEU A 57 -8.56 4.71 -5.15
CA LEU A 57 -8.36 4.25 -6.52
C LEU A 57 -9.44 3.25 -6.94
N ALA A 58 -9.84 2.33 -6.06
CA ALA A 58 -10.93 1.39 -6.32
C ALA A 58 -12.25 2.13 -6.53
N LEU A 59 -12.57 3.13 -5.72
CA LEU A 59 -13.76 3.96 -5.91
C LEU A 59 -13.71 4.76 -7.22
N LEU A 60 -12.54 5.24 -7.65
CA LEU A 60 -12.41 5.96 -8.93
C LEU A 60 -12.53 5.03 -10.15
N ILE A 61 -12.05 3.79 -10.07
CA ILE A 61 -12.08 2.85 -11.21
C ILE A 61 -13.40 2.08 -11.28
N PHE A 62 -13.96 1.67 -10.13
CA PHE A 62 -15.13 0.78 -10.05
C PHE A 62 -16.42 1.49 -9.57
N GLY A 63 -16.34 2.75 -9.13
CA GLY A 63 -17.43 3.43 -8.42
C GLY A 63 -18.71 3.75 -9.20
N GLU A 64 -18.71 3.61 -10.54
CA GLU A 64 -19.88 3.93 -11.35
C GLU A 64 -20.79 2.73 -11.62
N ASN A 65 -20.31 1.48 -11.52
CA ASN A 65 -21.01 0.33 -12.12
C ASN A 65 -21.41 -0.80 -11.17
N GLU A 66 -20.93 -0.85 -9.92
CA GLU A 66 -21.33 -1.88 -8.96
C GLU A 66 -21.68 -1.28 -7.59
N LYS A 67 -22.96 -1.36 -7.21
CA LYS A 67 -23.35 -1.22 -5.80
C LYS A 67 -22.69 -2.37 -5.05
N MET A 68 -21.63 -2.06 -4.31
CA MET A 68 -20.91 -3.07 -3.55
C MET A 68 -21.81 -3.65 -2.46
N SER A 69 -21.53 -4.89 -2.04
CA SER A 69 -22.37 -5.55 -1.05
C SER A 69 -22.34 -4.83 0.29
N THR A 70 -23.36 -5.03 1.13
CA THR A 70 -23.43 -4.41 2.46
C THR A 70 -22.20 -4.76 3.31
N GLU A 71 -21.68 -5.98 3.17
CA GLU A 71 -20.47 -6.45 3.86
C GLU A 71 -19.22 -5.67 3.43
N PHE A 72 -19.12 -5.31 2.15
CA PHE A 72 -18.02 -4.48 1.64
C PHE A 72 -18.03 -3.10 2.31
N TYR A 73 -19.19 -2.46 2.43
CA TYR A 73 -19.28 -1.15 3.09
C TYR A 73 -18.90 -1.21 4.57
N PHE A 74 -19.28 -2.28 5.29
CA PHE A 74 -18.83 -2.50 6.67
C PHE A 74 -17.32 -2.71 6.74
N GLY A 75 -16.75 -3.56 5.88
CA GLY A 75 -15.31 -3.81 5.82
C GLY A 75 -14.50 -2.55 5.50
N ALA A 76 -14.93 -1.78 4.49
CA ALA A 76 -14.32 -0.51 4.13
C ALA A 76 -14.35 0.49 5.29
N THR A 77 -15.47 0.57 6.01
CA THR A 77 -15.61 1.45 7.18
C THR A 77 -14.63 1.08 8.29
N ILE A 78 -14.48 -0.22 8.60
CA ILE A 78 -13.55 -0.71 9.63
C ILE A 78 -12.10 -0.40 9.27
N ILE A 79 -11.71 -0.62 8.00
CA ILE A 79 -10.35 -0.35 7.52
C ILE A 79 -10.04 1.15 7.61
N ILE A 80 -10.93 2.00 7.07
CA ILE A 80 -10.78 3.45 7.11
C ILE A 80 -10.70 3.95 8.55
N PHE A 81 -11.60 3.49 9.42
CA PHE A 81 -11.62 3.88 10.83
C PHE A 81 -10.31 3.52 11.56
N SER A 82 -9.84 2.28 11.41
CA SER A 82 -8.61 1.79 12.06
C SER A 82 -7.39 2.63 11.66
N ILE A 83 -7.30 3.01 10.38
CA ILE A 83 -6.17 3.80 9.86
C ILE A 83 -6.28 5.27 10.29
N LEU A 84 -7.48 5.85 10.31
CA LEU A 84 -7.69 7.20 10.84
C LEU A 84 -7.26 7.27 12.31
N VAL A 85 -7.70 6.34 13.14
CA VAL A 85 -7.28 6.26 14.56
C VAL A 85 -5.75 6.17 14.66
N ASN A 86 -5.11 5.27 13.92
CA ASN A 86 -3.65 5.14 13.89
C ASN A 86 -2.95 6.45 13.48
N THR A 87 -3.48 7.15 12.48
CA THR A 87 -2.95 8.44 12.00
C THR A 87 -3.10 9.54 13.06
N PHE A 88 -4.26 9.64 13.71
CA PHE A 88 -4.53 10.63 14.76
C PHE A 88 -3.67 10.40 16.00
N VAL A 89 -3.53 9.14 16.46
CA VAL A 89 -2.70 8.79 17.62
C VAL A 89 -1.22 9.11 17.37
N LYS A 90 -0.71 8.77 16.18
CA LYS A 90 0.68 9.07 15.80
C LYS A 90 0.94 10.57 15.62
N ARG A 91 -0.04 11.35 15.12
CA ARG A 91 0.04 12.82 15.08
C ARG A 91 0.18 13.42 16.48
N LYS A 92 -0.61 12.97 17.46
CA LYS A 92 -0.53 13.47 18.85
C LYS A 92 0.82 13.18 19.52
N LYS A 93 1.40 11.99 19.33
CA LYS A 93 2.73 11.65 19.88
C LYS A 93 3.87 12.53 19.34
N LYS A 94 3.77 13.02 18.11
CA LYS A 94 4.77 13.91 17.52
C LYS A 94 4.73 15.34 18.08
N VAL A 95 3.57 15.81 18.56
CA VAL A 95 3.40 17.16 19.13
C VAL A 95 3.96 17.26 20.55
N THR A 96 3.90 16.17 21.33
CA THR A 96 4.36 16.16 22.74
C THR A 96 5.88 16.00 22.90
N GLN A 97 6.61 15.53 21.88
CA GLN A 97 8.07 15.34 21.92
C GLN A 97 8.88 16.61 21.55
N ASN A 98 8.21 17.76 21.33
CA ASN A 98 8.86 19.01 20.95
C ASN A 98 8.73 20.12 22.02
N ASN A 99 8.53 19.73 23.29
CA ASN A 99 8.59 20.62 24.46
C ASN A 99 9.71 20.16 25.40
#